data_AF-A0A316S2M8-F1
#
_entry.id   AF-A0A316S2M8-F1
#
_cell.length_a   1.000
_cell.length_b   1.000
_cell.length_c   1.000
_cell.angle_alpha   90.00
_cell.angle_beta   90.00
_cell.angle_gamma   90.00
#
_symmetry.space_group_name_H-M   'P 1'
#
loop_
_entity.id
_entity.type
_entity.pdbx_description
1 polymer ?
#
loop_
_entity_poly.entity_id
_entity_poly.type
_entity_poly.pdbx_seq_one_letter_code
_entity_poly.pdbx_strand_id
1 'polypeptide(L)'
;MQLIFQQKKQGASMKPSKHKMTVLSQIFKLIPRNLIPKLANEFGIDRQSRVFSPTSHVLALVFGQLTHALGLNDICDTLRNHCGLVSKIRDCVPPSRNGLSHANRNRDAGMAEKLFWEVLAHLNEISPNFRIQGRRYCALPRRFKRMIHVVDSTTIQLIANCLDWAKHRRRKAAAKMHLRLDLRSFLPNFILVKTAG
;
A
#
# COMPACT_ATOMS: atom_id res chain seq x y z
N MET A 1 26.08 39.62 -40.37
CA MET A 1 24.72 39.06 -40.48
C MET A 1 24.66 37.75 -39.66
N GLN A 2 24.35 37.84 -38.36
CA GLN A 2 24.22 36.67 -37.48
C GLN A 2 22.76 36.58 -37.03
N LEU A 3 22.06 35.56 -37.51
CA LEU A 3 20.68 35.24 -37.17
C LEU A 3 20.66 34.52 -35.81
N ILE A 4 20.11 35.19 -34.79
CA ILE A 4 19.81 34.58 -33.49
C ILE A 4 18.49 33.82 -33.61
N PHE A 5 18.55 32.49 -33.62
CA PHE A 5 17.39 31.62 -33.48
C PHE A 5 16.86 31.70 -32.03
N GLN A 6 15.83 32.50 -31.80
CA GLN A 6 15.03 32.44 -30.57
C GLN A 6 14.10 31.22 -30.64
N GLN A 7 14.45 30.14 -29.94
CA GLN A 7 13.51 29.05 -29.68
C GLN A 7 12.43 29.52 -28.70
N LYS A 8 11.22 29.65 -29.22
CA LYS A 8 9.99 29.94 -28.46
C LYS A 8 9.66 28.72 -27.58
N LYS A 9 10.07 28.74 -26.29
CA LYS A 9 9.59 27.78 -25.29
C LYS A 9 8.08 28.00 -25.10
N GLN A 10 7.26 27.13 -25.70
CA GLN A 10 5.84 27.03 -25.34
C GLN A 10 5.76 26.31 -23.98
N GLY A 11 5.84 27.08 -22.90
CA GLY A 11 5.49 26.60 -21.57
C GLY A 11 3.97 26.48 -21.48
N ALA A 12 3.42 25.28 -21.67
CA ALA A 12 2.02 25.03 -21.36
C ALA A 12 1.81 25.26 -19.85
N SER A 13 1.19 26.37 -19.50
CA SER A 13 0.74 26.65 -18.14
C SER A 13 -0.38 25.66 -17.80
N MET A 14 -0.01 24.57 -17.13
CA MET A 14 -1.01 23.69 -16.51
C MET A 14 -1.75 24.50 -15.45
N LYS A 15 -2.99 24.87 -15.74
CA LYS A 15 -3.89 25.43 -14.74
C LYS A 15 -4.00 24.40 -13.60
N PRO A 16 -3.63 24.74 -12.36
CA PRO A 16 -3.78 23.81 -11.25
C PRO A 16 -5.26 23.43 -11.13
N SER A 17 -5.52 22.15 -10.91
CA SER A 17 -6.87 21.64 -10.63
C SER A 17 -7.54 22.53 -9.58
N LYS A 18 -8.74 23.06 -9.87
CA LYS A 18 -9.57 23.84 -8.93
C LYS A 18 -9.81 23.10 -7.60
N HIS A 19 -9.66 21.77 -7.59
CA HIS A 19 -9.79 20.95 -6.40
C HIS A 19 -8.42 20.48 -5.90
N LYS A 20 -8.12 20.80 -4.63
CA LYS A 20 -6.98 20.24 -3.88
C LYS A 20 -7.28 18.77 -3.57
N MET A 21 -6.82 17.87 -4.42
CA MET A 21 -6.87 16.44 -4.17
C MET A 21 -5.62 16.02 -3.40
N THR A 22 -5.79 15.32 -2.28
CA THR A 22 -4.64 14.84 -1.50
C THR A 22 -3.88 13.77 -2.27
N VAL A 23 -2.57 13.66 -2.02
CA VAL A 23 -1.74 12.57 -2.57
C VAL A 23 -2.32 11.20 -2.18
N LEU A 24 -2.83 11.07 -0.95
CA LEU A 24 -3.54 9.88 -0.52
C LEU A 24 -4.74 9.55 -1.43
N SER A 25 -5.57 10.54 -1.77
CA SER A 25 -6.70 10.36 -2.68
C SER A 25 -6.25 9.98 -4.10
N GLN A 26 -5.17 10.58 -4.59
CA GLN A 26 -4.56 10.22 -5.89
C GLN A 26 -4.11 8.77 -5.92
N ILE A 27 -3.37 8.33 -4.89
CA ILE A 27 -2.89 6.95 -4.78
C ILE A 27 -4.07 5.98 -4.64
N PHE A 28 -5.04 6.29 -3.79
CA PHE A 28 -6.19 5.41 -3.56
C PHE A 28 -7.09 5.25 -4.79
N LYS A 29 -7.08 6.22 -5.71
CA LYS A 29 -7.79 6.13 -7.01
C LYS A 29 -7.20 5.08 -7.95
N LEU A 30 -5.95 4.66 -7.76
CA LEU A 30 -5.31 3.61 -8.57
C LEU A 30 -5.91 2.22 -8.31
N ILE A 31 -6.56 2.03 -7.16
CA ILE A 31 -7.30 0.80 -6.88
C ILE A 31 -8.62 0.85 -7.66
N PRO A 32 -9.03 -0.17 -8.43
CA PRO A 32 -10.33 -0.16 -9.09
C PRO A 32 -11.48 0.07 -8.08
N ARG A 33 -12.47 0.90 -8.45
CA ARG A 33 -13.50 1.38 -7.51
C ARG A 33 -14.28 0.24 -6.85
N ASN A 34 -14.68 -0.75 -7.63
CA ASN A 34 -15.56 -1.85 -7.19
C ASN A 34 -14.79 -3.07 -6.68
N LEU A 35 -13.45 -3.04 -6.70
CA LEU A 35 -12.63 -4.18 -6.32
C LEU A 35 -12.71 -4.47 -4.82
N ILE A 36 -12.57 -3.44 -3.97
CA ILE A 36 -12.63 -3.62 -2.52
C ILE A 36 -14.01 -4.15 -2.07
N PRO A 37 -15.16 -3.57 -2.49
CA PRO A 37 -16.47 -4.13 -2.15
C PRO A 37 -16.69 -5.56 -2.67
N LYS A 38 -16.26 -5.85 -3.90
CA LYS A 38 -16.35 -7.20 -4.48
C LYS A 38 -15.63 -8.24 -3.61
N LEU A 39 -14.36 -7.95 -3.27
CA LEU A 39 -13.56 -8.84 -2.42
C LEU A 39 -14.12 -8.91 -1.00
N ALA A 40 -14.60 -7.80 -0.44
CA ALA A 40 -15.21 -7.81 0.89
C ALA A 40 -16.45 -8.72 0.98
N ASN A 41 -17.24 -8.79 -0.10
CA ASN A 41 -18.37 -9.72 -0.20
C ASN A 41 -17.92 -11.18 -0.33
N GLU A 42 -16.92 -11.44 -1.16
CA GLU A 42 -16.37 -12.79 -1.38
C GLU A 42 -15.81 -13.40 -0.08
N PHE A 43 -15.06 -12.62 0.69
CA PHE A 43 -14.50 -13.04 1.98
C PHE A 43 -15.47 -12.88 3.16
N GLY A 44 -16.72 -12.45 2.92
CA GLY A 44 -17.73 -12.25 3.97
C GLY A 44 -17.39 -11.15 4.98
N ILE A 45 -16.44 -10.27 4.69
CA ILE A 45 -15.99 -9.17 5.54
C ILE A 45 -17.02 -8.04 5.60
N ASP A 46 -17.80 -7.85 4.55
CA ASP A 46 -18.85 -6.83 4.51
C ASP A 46 -19.90 -7.02 5.63
N ARG A 47 -20.22 -8.29 5.95
CA ARG A 47 -21.13 -8.67 7.05
C ARG A 47 -20.58 -8.31 8.43
N GLN A 48 -19.26 -8.17 8.56
CA GLN A 48 -18.60 -7.75 9.80
C GLN A 48 -18.51 -6.22 9.92
N SER A 49 -18.87 -5.50 8.85
CA SER A 49 -18.77 -4.06 8.80
C SER A 49 -19.97 -3.41 9.50
N ARG A 50 -19.69 -2.36 10.27
CA ARG A 50 -20.70 -1.46 10.86
C ARG A 50 -20.44 -0.05 10.31
N VAL A 51 -20.05 0.88 11.17
CA VAL A 51 -19.62 2.24 10.78
C VAL A 51 -18.29 2.22 10.02
N PHE A 52 -17.38 1.29 10.35
CA PHE A 52 -16.07 1.19 9.73
C PHE A 52 -16.10 0.21 8.56
N SER A 53 -16.23 0.72 7.34
CA SER A 53 -16.34 -0.10 6.13
C SER A 53 -15.03 -0.81 5.75
N PRO A 54 -15.06 -1.86 4.91
CA PRO A 54 -13.85 -2.49 4.37
C PRO A 54 -13.00 -1.50 3.57
N THR A 55 -13.63 -0.59 2.82
CA THR A 55 -12.94 0.49 2.09
C THR A 55 -12.20 1.45 3.03
N SER A 56 -12.86 1.86 4.13
CA SER A 56 -12.24 2.72 5.15
C SER A 56 -11.04 2.06 5.81
N HIS A 57 -11.10 0.73 5.96
CA HIS A 57 -10.01 -0.05 6.53
C HIS A 57 -8.82 -0.18 5.60
N VAL A 58 -9.03 -0.47 4.32
CA VAL A 58 -7.96 -0.44 3.33
C VAL A 58 -7.33 0.95 3.27
N LEU A 59 -8.12 2.02 3.31
CA LEU A 59 -7.59 3.40 3.33
C LEU A 59 -6.71 3.64 4.56
N ALA A 60 -7.14 3.21 5.75
CA ALA A 60 -6.37 3.36 6.98
C ALA A 60 -5.04 2.60 6.94
N LEU A 61 -5.04 1.38 6.38
CA LEU A 61 -3.83 0.58 6.22
C LEU A 61 -2.86 1.20 5.19
N VAL A 62 -3.38 1.64 4.04
CA VAL A 62 -2.58 2.35 3.02
C VAL A 62 -1.98 3.63 3.61
N PHE A 63 -2.77 4.40 4.36
CA PHE A 63 -2.29 5.59 5.03
C PHE A 63 -1.13 5.25 5.99
N GLY A 64 -1.30 4.25 6.86
CA GLY A 64 -0.26 3.84 7.80
C GLY A 64 1.05 3.43 7.13
N GLN A 65 0.98 2.75 5.99
CA GLN A 65 2.18 2.38 5.20
C GLN A 65 2.85 3.61 4.56
N LEU A 66 2.07 4.53 3.98
CA LEU A 66 2.61 5.72 3.32
C LEU A 66 3.23 6.72 4.29
N THR A 67 2.72 6.80 5.52
CA THR A 67 3.22 7.73 6.54
C THR A 67 4.24 7.12 7.48
N HIS A 68 4.53 5.81 7.36
CA HIS A 68 5.34 5.07 8.32
C HIS A 68 4.83 5.26 9.78
N ALA A 69 3.52 5.20 9.98
CA ALA A 69 2.90 5.40 11.29
C ALA A 69 3.46 4.39 12.32
N LEU A 70 3.80 4.89 13.51
CA LEU A 70 4.44 4.08 14.56
C LEU A 70 3.41 3.28 15.38
N GLY A 71 2.16 3.73 15.39
CA GLY A 71 1.08 3.05 16.10
C GLY A 71 -0.32 3.34 15.58
N LEU A 72 -1.31 2.65 16.16
CA LEU A 72 -2.73 2.82 15.80
C LEU A 72 -3.25 4.22 16.13
N ASN A 73 -2.75 4.87 17.19
CA ASN A 73 -3.15 6.22 17.56
C ASN A 73 -2.79 7.22 16.45
N ASP A 74 -1.55 7.17 15.94
CA ASP A 74 -1.09 8.08 14.87
C ASP A 74 -2.00 8.02 13.65
N ILE A 75 -2.40 6.81 13.25
CA ILE A 75 -3.34 6.57 12.14
C ILE A 75 -4.72 7.16 12.47
N CYS A 76 -5.29 6.76 13.61
CA CYS A 76 -6.66 7.17 13.99
C CYS A 76 -6.79 8.67 14.19
N ASP A 77 -5.85 9.30 14.88
CA ASP A 77 -5.93 10.72 15.25
C ASP A 77 -5.65 11.61 14.04
N THR A 78 -4.70 11.23 13.18
CA THR A 78 -4.44 11.98 11.93
C THR A 78 -5.61 11.88 10.96
N LEU A 79 -6.17 10.68 10.76
CA LEU A 79 -7.36 10.51 9.91
C LEU A 79 -8.59 11.21 10.48
N ARG A 80 -8.74 11.25 11.82
CA ARG A 80 -9.83 11.99 12.47
C ARG A 80 -9.65 13.50 12.34
N ASN A 81 -8.44 14.01 12.50
CA ASN A 81 -8.12 15.44 12.28
C ASN A 81 -8.49 15.88 10.86
N HIS A 82 -8.25 15.01 9.87
CA HIS A 82 -8.57 15.27 8.47
C HIS A 82 -9.86 14.60 7.98
N CYS A 83 -10.85 14.39 8.86
CA CYS A 83 -12.08 13.63 8.54
C CYS A 83 -12.83 14.16 7.30
N GLY A 84 -12.87 15.49 7.11
CA GLY A 84 -13.53 16.11 5.95
C GLY A 84 -12.80 15.90 4.61
N LEU A 85 -11.52 15.53 4.62
CA LEU A 85 -10.79 15.09 3.43
C LEU A 85 -10.93 13.58 3.23
N VAL A 86 -10.92 12.81 4.32
CA VAL A 86 -11.10 11.36 4.31
C VAL A 86 -12.47 10.98 3.75
N SER A 87 -13.54 11.69 4.13
CA SER A 87 -14.90 11.44 3.61
C SER A 87 -15.01 11.65 2.10
N LYS A 88 -14.20 12.54 1.51
CA LYS A 88 -14.15 12.73 0.06
C LYS A 88 -13.51 11.56 -0.68
N ILE A 89 -12.81 10.67 0.04
CA ILE A 89 -12.19 9.47 -0.52
C ILE A 89 -13.18 8.32 -0.37
N ARG A 90 -14.06 8.13 -1.37
CA ARG A 90 -15.04 7.02 -1.41
C ARG A 90 -15.88 6.89 -0.13
N ASP A 91 -16.28 8.01 0.45
CA ASP A 91 -17.11 8.07 1.67
C ASP A 91 -16.47 7.31 2.85
N CYS A 92 -15.13 7.29 2.90
CA CYS A 92 -14.41 6.64 3.97
C CYS A 92 -14.61 7.37 5.31
N VAL A 93 -14.64 6.60 6.38
CA VAL A 93 -14.82 7.09 7.74
C VAL A 93 -13.53 6.86 8.52
N PRO A 94 -13.02 7.86 9.27
CA PRO A 94 -11.85 7.67 10.11
C PRO A 94 -12.13 6.61 11.20
N PRO A 95 -11.21 5.66 11.43
CA PRO A 95 -11.42 4.63 12.44
C PRO A 95 -11.34 5.16 13.87
N SER A 96 -12.08 4.52 14.78
CA SER A 96 -11.72 4.53 16.20
C SER A 96 -10.57 3.56 16.46
N ARG A 97 -9.79 3.78 17.52
CA ARG A 97 -8.66 2.90 17.87
C ARG A 97 -9.11 1.45 18.05
N ASN A 98 -10.19 1.25 18.79
CA ASN A 98 -10.78 -0.07 19.03
C ASN A 98 -11.35 -0.66 17.74
N GLY A 99 -11.98 0.16 16.89
CA GLY A 99 -12.51 -0.28 15.60
C GLY A 99 -11.42 -0.75 14.64
N LEU A 100 -10.31 -0.02 14.54
CA LEU A 100 -9.16 -0.41 13.71
C LEU A 100 -8.48 -1.67 14.25
N SER A 101 -8.25 -1.74 15.57
CA SER A 101 -7.65 -2.91 16.22
C SER A 101 -8.51 -4.16 16.02
N HIS A 102 -9.82 -4.07 16.23
CA HIS A 102 -10.75 -5.18 16.02
C HIS A 102 -10.82 -5.58 14.54
N ALA A 103 -10.89 -4.62 13.62
CA ALA A 103 -10.88 -4.91 12.19
C ALA A 103 -9.59 -5.63 11.74
N ASN A 104 -8.43 -5.22 12.26
CA ASN A 104 -7.16 -5.89 11.98
C ASN A 104 -7.10 -7.32 12.52
N ARG A 105 -7.79 -7.62 13.63
CA ARG A 105 -7.79 -8.96 14.24
C ARG A 105 -8.79 -9.91 13.56
N ASN A 106 -9.96 -9.41 13.19
CA ASN A 106 -11.11 -10.25 12.83
C ASN A 106 -11.33 -10.39 11.32
N ARG A 107 -10.86 -9.43 10.52
CA ARG A 107 -11.03 -9.50 9.06
C ARG A 107 -9.98 -10.40 8.45
N ASP A 108 -10.41 -11.25 7.54
CA ASP A 108 -9.52 -12.18 6.86
C ASP A 108 -8.43 -11.44 6.07
N ALA A 109 -7.17 -11.76 6.37
CA ALA A 109 -6.00 -11.22 5.69
C ALA A 109 -5.93 -11.65 4.21
N GLY A 110 -6.57 -12.76 3.84
CA GLY A 110 -6.65 -13.23 2.45
C GLY A 110 -7.30 -12.23 1.51
N MET A 111 -8.22 -11.39 2.00
CA MET A 111 -8.80 -10.29 1.22
C MET A 111 -7.72 -9.27 0.82
N ALA A 112 -6.82 -8.91 1.74
CA ALA A 112 -5.76 -7.94 1.47
C ALA A 112 -4.71 -8.51 0.50
N GLU A 113 -4.40 -9.81 0.62
CA GLU A 113 -3.54 -10.50 -0.34
C GLU A 113 -4.15 -10.49 -1.75
N LYS A 114 -5.42 -10.91 -1.87
CA LYS A 114 -6.11 -10.93 -3.17
C LYS A 114 -6.24 -9.53 -3.77
N LEU A 115 -6.52 -8.52 -2.94
CA LEU A 115 -6.56 -7.12 -3.34
C LEU A 115 -5.22 -6.66 -3.92
N PHE A 116 -4.11 -7.01 -3.27
CA PHE A 116 -2.77 -6.66 -3.76
C PHE A 116 -2.52 -7.23 -5.17
N TRP A 117 -2.77 -8.53 -5.36
CA TRP A 117 -2.52 -9.18 -6.64
C TRP A 117 -3.42 -8.67 -7.76
N GLU A 118 -4.71 -8.43 -7.49
CA GLU A 118 -5.64 -7.88 -8.49
C GLU A 118 -5.28 -6.42 -8.85
N VAL A 119 -4.88 -5.59 -7.89
CA VAL A 119 -4.40 -4.22 -8.17
C VAL A 119 -3.11 -4.26 -8.98
N LEU A 120 -2.16 -5.13 -8.62
CA LEU A 120 -0.92 -5.27 -9.36
C LEU A 120 -1.17 -5.71 -10.81
N ALA A 121 -2.07 -6.68 -11.03
CA ALA A 121 -2.45 -7.11 -12.36
C ALA A 121 -3.08 -5.96 -13.17
N HIS A 122 -4.02 -5.24 -12.57
CA HIS A 122 -4.67 -4.08 -13.18
C HIS A 122 -3.68 -2.97 -13.57
N LEU A 123 -2.72 -2.66 -12.70
CA LEU A 123 -1.70 -1.65 -12.99
C LEU A 123 -0.77 -2.07 -14.13
N ASN A 124 -0.46 -3.35 -14.24
CA ASN A 124 0.32 -3.88 -15.37
C ASN A 124 -0.45 -3.81 -16.69
N GLU A 125 -1.77 -3.95 -16.66
CA GLU A 125 -2.62 -3.85 -17.85
C GLU A 125 -2.69 -2.39 -18.36
N ILE A 126 -2.98 -1.44 -17.47
CA ILE A 126 -3.07 -0.01 -17.85
C ILE A 126 -1.70 0.57 -18.21
N SER A 127 -0.65 0.12 -17.54
CA SER A 127 0.71 0.58 -17.78
C SER A 127 1.67 -0.62 -17.87
N PRO A 128 1.88 -1.17 -19.07
CA PRO A 128 2.83 -2.26 -19.27
C PRO A 128 4.25 -1.92 -18.80
N ASN A 129 4.57 -0.62 -18.85
CA ASN A 129 5.84 -0.07 -18.39
C ASN A 129 5.94 0.07 -16.87
N PHE A 130 4.88 -0.16 -16.10
CA PHE A 130 4.87 -0.05 -14.63
C PHE A 130 5.97 -0.90 -13.97
N ARG A 131 6.16 -2.13 -14.46
CA ARG A 131 7.22 -3.04 -13.99
C ARG A 131 8.62 -2.69 -14.54
N ILE A 132 8.69 -1.91 -15.60
CA ILE A 132 9.94 -1.61 -16.30
C ILE A 132 10.51 -0.26 -15.86
N GLN A 133 9.64 0.69 -15.51
CA GLN A 133 9.98 2.05 -15.12
C GLN A 133 9.91 2.30 -13.61
N GLY A 134 9.51 1.31 -12.81
CA GLY A 134 9.42 1.38 -11.35
C GLY A 134 10.78 1.66 -10.73
N ARG A 135 11.07 2.95 -10.49
CA ARG A 135 12.40 3.50 -10.22
C ARG A 135 13.44 2.92 -11.19
N ARG A 136 13.86 3.69 -12.20
CA ARG A 136 15.23 3.50 -12.71
C ARG A 136 16.14 3.64 -11.50
N TYR A 137 16.49 2.52 -10.87
CA TYR A 137 17.36 2.52 -9.72
C TYR A 137 18.65 3.10 -10.27
N CYS A 138 18.91 4.37 -9.95
CA CYS A 138 19.99 5.16 -10.52
C CYS A 138 21.35 4.52 -10.25
N ALA A 139 21.38 3.54 -9.34
CA ALA A 139 22.53 2.76 -8.96
C ALA A 139 22.64 1.39 -9.64
N LEU A 140 21.80 0.98 -10.60
CA LEU A 140 22.06 -0.28 -11.32
C LEU A 140 23.16 -0.05 -12.37
N PRO A 141 24.38 -0.61 -12.19
CA PRO A 141 25.45 -0.35 -13.14
C PRO A 141 25.04 -0.80 -14.54
N ARG A 142 25.31 0.04 -15.56
CA ARG A 142 24.96 -0.21 -16.99
C ARG A 142 25.41 -1.58 -17.52
N ARG A 143 26.37 -2.24 -16.86
CA ARG A 143 26.84 -3.60 -17.16
C ARG A 143 25.78 -4.68 -16.95
N PHE A 144 24.79 -4.47 -16.08
CA PHE A 144 23.78 -5.48 -15.79
C PHE A 144 22.62 -5.42 -16.80
N LYS A 145 22.73 -6.24 -17.85
CA LYS A 145 21.74 -6.36 -18.93
C LYS A 145 20.62 -7.37 -18.65
N ARG A 146 20.77 -8.23 -17.63
CA ARG A 146 19.83 -9.31 -17.27
C ARG A 146 18.92 -8.93 -16.09
N MET A 147 17.85 -9.70 -15.86
CA MET A 147 16.99 -9.54 -14.69
C MET A 147 17.78 -9.99 -13.45
N ILE A 148 17.91 -9.09 -12.47
CA ILE A 148 18.59 -9.38 -11.19
C ILE A 148 17.53 -9.52 -10.12
N HIS A 149 17.56 -10.65 -9.44
CA HIS A 149 16.73 -10.88 -8.27
C HIS A 149 17.54 -10.63 -7.02
N VAL A 150 17.07 -9.70 -6.19
CA VAL A 150 17.64 -9.46 -4.86
C VAL A 150 16.85 -10.32 -3.87
N VAL A 151 17.58 -11.07 -3.06
CA VAL A 151 17.02 -11.82 -1.94
C VAL A 151 17.26 -11.00 -0.69
N ASP A 152 16.18 -10.56 -0.05
CA ASP A 152 16.21 -9.91 1.25
C ASP A 152 15.64 -10.85 2.32
N SER A 153 16.15 -10.74 3.54
CA SER A 153 15.69 -11.51 4.69
C SER A 153 15.39 -10.57 5.84
N THR A 154 14.15 -10.11 5.91
CA THR A 154 13.68 -9.23 7.00
C THR A 154 13.14 -10.07 8.16
N THR A 155 13.57 -9.77 9.39
CA THR A 155 13.01 -10.38 10.60
C THR A 155 12.02 -9.42 11.24
N ILE A 156 10.75 -9.77 11.22
CA ILE A 156 9.68 -9.00 11.84
C ILE A 156 9.56 -9.49 13.29
N GLN A 157 9.95 -8.64 14.24
CA GLN A 157 9.75 -8.93 15.65
C GLN A 157 8.26 -8.90 15.96
N LEU A 158 7.76 -10.01 16.48
CA LEU A 158 6.36 -10.15 16.86
C LEU A 158 6.28 -10.00 18.37
N ILE A 159 5.29 -9.22 18.81
CA ILE A 159 4.90 -9.23 20.22
C ILE A 159 4.20 -10.56 20.45
N ALA A 160 4.90 -11.54 21.05
CA ALA A 160 4.40 -12.89 21.25
C ALA A 160 3.06 -12.96 22.00
N ASN A 161 2.75 -11.95 22.82
CA ASN A 161 1.47 -11.81 23.51
C ASN A 161 0.27 -11.55 22.57
N CYS A 162 0.51 -11.15 21.32
CA CYS A 162 -0.53 -10.83 20.34
C CYS A 162 -0.84 -12.00 19.39
N LEU A 163 -0.25 -13.18 19.58
CA LEU A 163 -0.36 -14.32 18.66
C LEU A 163 -0.82 -15.59 19.37
N ASP A 164 -2.06 -15.99 19.12
CA ASP A 164 -2.73 -17.12 19.78
C ASP A 164 -2.09 -18.49 19.42
N TRP A 165 -1.29 -18.56 18.33
CA TRP A 165 -0.59 -19.77 17.89
C TRP A 165 0.80 -19.97 18.54
N ALA A 166 1.37 -18.95 19.19
CA ALA A 166 2.70 -19.01 19.79
C ALA A 166 2.65 -19.66 21.19
N LYS A 167 2.56 -20.99 21.25
CA LYS A 167 2.31 -21.73 22.51
C LYS A 167 3.52 -21.94 23.43
N HIS A 168 4.77 -21.75 22.95
CA HIS A 168 5.95 -22.32 23.63
C HIS A 168 6.94 -21.32 24.26
N ARG A 169 7.08 -20.08 23.74
CA ARG A 169 7.93 -19.02 24.35
C ARG A 169 7.24 -17.66 24.27
N ARG A 170 6.49 -17.29 25.31
CA ARG A 170 5.75 -16.02 25.40
C ARG A 170 6.61 -14.75 25.47
N ARG A 171 7.95 -14.85 25.48
CA ARG A 171 8.83 -13.68 25.63
C ARG A 171 9.30 -13.06 24.32
N LYS A 172 9.48 -13.83 23.24
CA LYS A 172 9.95 -13.33 21.93
C LYS A 172 9.46 -14.26 20.84
N ALA A 173 8.63 -13.76 19.92
CA ALA A 173 8.29 -14.43 18.68
C ALA A 173 8.81 -13.55 17.54
N ALA A 174 9.24 -14.14 16.44
CA ALA A 174 9.56 -13.38 15.25
C ALA A 174 9.11 -14.17 14.02
N ALA A 175 8.74 -13.46 12.97
CA ALA A 175 8.56 -14.03 11.64
C ALA A 175 9.77 -13.63 10.81
N LYS A 176 10.40 -14.62 10.17
CA LYS A 176 11.43 -14.39 9.18
C LYS A 176 10.77 -14.37 7.81
N MET A 177 10.89 -13.24 7.11
CA MET A 177 10.35 -13.02 5.79
C MET A 177 11.49 -13.00 4.79
N HIS A 178 11.49 -13.96 3.87
CA HIS A 178 12.40 -14.00 2.73
C HIS A 178 11.69 -13.41 1.51
N LEU A 179 12.18 -12.27 1.03
CA LEU A 179 11.65 -11.57 -0.13
C LEU A 179 12.57 -11.77 -1.32
N ARG A 180 11.99 -12.15 -2.46
CA ARG A 180 12.67 -12.06 -3.76
C ARG A 180 12.14 -10.84 -4.50
N LEU A 181 12.93 -9.78 -4.56
CA LEU A 181 12.62 -8.54 -5.27
C LEU A 181 13.21 -8.60 -6.69
N ASP A 182 12.46 -8.16 -7.69
CA ASP A 182 13.02 -7.83 -8.99
C ASP A 182 13.65 -6.43 -8.93
N LEU A 183 14.97 -6.34 -9.13
CA LEU A 183 15.70 -5.09 -8.93
C LEU A 183 15.33 -3.99 -9.95
N ARG A 184 14.68 -4.35 -11.08
CA ARG A 184 14.22 -3.37 -12.08
C ARG A 184 12.95 -2.65 -11.67
N SER A 185 12.05 -3.36 -11.00
CA SER A 185 10.75 -2.84 -10.55
C SER A 185 10.72 -2.51 -9.06
N PHE A 186 11.65 -3.11 -8.31
CA PHE A 186 11.65 -3.22 -6.86
C PHE A 186 10.36 -3.82 -6.28
N LEU A 187 9.62 -4.57 -7.11
CA LEU A 187 8.41 -5.27 -6.69
C LEU A 187 8.76 -6.69 -6.21
N PRO A 188 8.04 -7.21 -5.20
CA PRO A 188 8.20 -8.59 -4.77
C PRO A 188 7.66 -9.55 -5.83
N ASN A 189 8.49 -10.51 -6.23
CA ASN A 189 8.08 -11.63 -7.08
C ASN A 189 7.58 -12.80 -6.24
N PHE A 190 8.15 -12.96 -5.05
CA PHE A 190 7.85 -14.06 -4.16
C PHE A 190 8.17 -13.68 -2.72
N ILE A 191 7.33 -14.11 -1.79
CA ILE A 191 7.45 -13.88 -0.36
C ILE A 191 7.30 -15.22 0.34
N LEU A 192 8.26 -15.56 1.20
CA LEU A 192 8.20 -16.74 2.03
C LEU A 192 8.32 -16.31 3.49
N VAL A 193 7.24 -16.54 4.24
CA VAL A 193 7.16 -16.25 5.67
C VAL A 193 7.37 -17.55 6.44
N LYS A 194 8.39 -17.58 7.29
CA LYS A 194 8.68 -18.67 8.21
C LYS A 194 8.67 -18.17 9.65
N THR A 195 8.36 -19.05 10.59
CA THR A 195 8.59 -18.78 12.00
C THR A 195 10.10 -18.63 12.23
N ALA A 196 10.53 -17.59 12.92
CA ALA A 196 11.90 -17.50 13.41
C ALA A 196 12.04 -18.50 14.56
N GLY A 197 12.97 -19.46 14.40
CA GLY A 197 13.31 -20.46 15.42
C GLY A 197 13.91 -19.84 16.69
#